data_AF-A0A0G1P8C1-F1
#
_entry.id   AF-A0A0G1P8C1-F1
#
_cell.length_a   1.000
_cell.length_b   1.000
_cell.length_c   1.000
_cell.angle_alpha   90.00
_cell.angle_beta   90.00
_cell.angle_gamma   90.00
#
_symmetry.space_group_name_H-M   'P 1'
#
loop_
_entity.id
_entity.type
_entity.pdbx_description
1 polymer ?
#
loop_
_entity_poly.entity_id
_entity_poly.type
_entity_poly.pdbx_seq_one_letter_code
_entity_poly.pdbx_strand_id
1 'polypeptide(L)'
;MTNKSRKRTIALIIWWCEGTKARRDERVRKSLNKAVEVTNTDPKIIKIFADYLRDDLKVPPKKIKGQLQIHKGDNKKEIEKYWLNIAKIPKEQLNKTIVRQIGNKPGKNLGTFKIRVYGSEIFDRLSSLLENELKYV
;
A
#
# COMPACT_ATOMS: atom_id res chain seq x y z
N MET A 1 11.22 -19.97 -13.34
CA MET A 1 10.24 -19.34 -12.42
C MET A 1 8.85 -19.35 -13.03
N THR A 2 7.86 -19.86 -12.31
CA THR A 2 6.44 -19.72 -12.69
C THR A 2 6.01 -18.25 -12.60
N ASN A 3 4.95 -17.85 -13.32
CA ASN A 3 4.43 -16.47 -13.28
C ASN A 3 4.10 -16.01 -11.84
N LYS A 4 3.58 -16.93 -11.01
CA LYS A 4 3.27 -16.71 -9.59
C LYS A 4 4.52 -16.40 -8.75
N SER A 5 5.64 -17.08 -9.04
CA SER A 5 6.92 -16.81 -8.37
C SER A 5 7.44 -15.40 -8.70
N ARG A 6 7.34 -14.94 -9.96
CA ARG A 6 7.75 -13.57 -10.35
C ARG A 6 6.90 -12.48 -9.66
N LYS A 7 5.57 -12.62 -9.65
CA LYS A 7 4.67 -11.66 -8.99
C LYS A 7 4.99 -11.51 -7.50
N ARG A 8 5.24 -12.64 -6.82
CA ARG A 8 5.66 -12.65 -5.41
C ARG A 8 6.96 -11.87 -5.20
N THR A 9 8.02 -12.19 -5.94
CA THR A 9 9.32 -11.52 -5.78
C THR A 9 9.19 -10.01 -6.00
N ILE A 10 8.49 -9.58 -7.05
CA ILE A 10 8.24 -8.15 -7.33
C ILE A 10 7.46 -7.49 -6.19
N ALA A 11 6.39 -8.12 -5.69
CA ALA A 11 5.59 -7.57 -4.61
C ALA A 11 6.37 -7.45 -3.29
N LEU A 12 7.25 -8.41 -2.99
CA LEU A 12 8.12 -8.37 -1.83
C LEU A 12 9.16 -7.25 -1.94
N ILE A 13 9.77 -7.07 -3.11
CA ILE A 13 10.70 -5.95 -3.37
C ILE A 13 9.98 -4.60 -3.24
N ILE A 14 8.79 -4.46 -3.84
CA ILE A 14 7.97 -3.24 -3.68
C ILE A 14 7.72 -2.96 -2.21
N TRP A 15 7.29 -3.95 -1.43
CA TRP A 15 7.04 -3.74 -0.01
C TRP A 15 8.31 -3.43 0.77
N TRP A 16 9.44 -4.04 0.40
CA TRP A 16 10.72 -3.79 1.07
C TRP A 16 11.25 -2.38 0.83
N CYS A 17 11.09 -1.85 -0.39
CA CYS A 17 11.61 -0.54 -0.80
C CYS A 17 10.63 0.62 -0.54
N GLU A 18 9.33 0.42 -0.75
CA GLU A 18 8.29 1.45 -0.71
C GLU A 18 7.38 1.35 0.53
N GLY A 19 7.57 0.30 1.32
CA GLY A 19 6.71 -0.01 2.46
C GLY A 19 7.21 0.52 3.79
N THR A 20 6.31 0.54 4.77
CA THR A 20 6.67 0.93 6.13
C THR A 20 7.21 -0.26 6.92
N LYS A 21 8.38 -0.07 7.53
CA LYS A 21 8.92 -1.01 8.52
C LYS A 21 8.09 -0.97 9.81
N ALA A 22 8.22 -2.01 10.62
CA ALA A 22 7.62 -2.04 11.94
C ALA A 22 8.12 -0.84 12.77
N ARG A 23 7.19 -0.10 13.37
CA ARG A 23 7.48 1.13 14.13
C ARG A 23 6.87 1.06 15.52
N ARG A 24 7.52 1.62 16.53
CA ARG A 24 6.94 1.72 17.88
C ARG A 24 5.76 2.68 17.85
N ASP A 25 4.64 2.33 18.50
CA ASP A 25 3.59 3.31 18.78
C ASP A 25 3.87 3.97 20.11
N GLU A 26 4.27 5.24 20.09
CA GLU A 26 4.64 6.00 21.28
C GLU A 26 3.46 6.22 22.23
N ARG A 27 2.22 6.12 21.73
CA ARG A 27 0.99 6.30 22.53
C ARG A 27 0.64 5.06 23.34
N VAL A 28 1.19 3.90 22.97
CA VAL A 28 0.91 2.62 23.65
C VAL A 28 2.24 1.97 24.02
N ARG A 29 2.57 2.05 25.31
CA ARG A 29 3.81 1.52 25.91
C ARG A 29 4.04 0.07 25.47
N LYS A 30 5.21 -0.18 24.88
CA LYS A 30 5.68 -1.49 24.38
C LYS A 30 4.88 -2.09 23.20
N SER A 31 4.10 -1.30 22.45
CA SER A 31 3.44 -1.82 21.25
C SER A 31 4.25 -1.55 19.97
N LEU A 32 4.28 -2.53 19.07
CA LEU A 32 4.91 -2.43 17.76
C LEU A 32 3.81 -2.40 16.69
N ASN A 33 3.72 -1.30 15.95
CA ASN A 33 2.82 -1.17 14.82
C ASN A 33 3.41 -1.93 13.62
N LYS A 34 2.85 -3.10 13.37
CA LYS A 34 3.15 -3.99 12.25
C LYS A 34 2.09 -3.86 11.16
N ALA A 35 1.94 -2.65 10.60
CA ALA A 35 1.09 -2.43 9.45
C ALA A 35 1.85 -2.71 8.15
N VAL A 36 1.18 -3.35 7.21
CA VAL A 36 1.69 -3.52 5.85
C VAL A 36 1.19 -2.33 5.05
N GLU A 37 2.10 -1.46 4.62
CA GLU A 37 1.78 -0.27 3.84
C GLU A 37 2.70 -0.20 2.64
N VAL A 38 2.18 0.30 1.50
CA VAL A 38 2.97 0.76 0.35
C VAL A 38 2.38 2.08 -0.09
N THR A 39 3.21 3.10 -0.29
CA THR A 39 2.77 4.44 -0.68
C THR A 39 3.54 4.90 -1.90
N ASN A 40 2.85 5.18 -3.00
CA ASN A 40 3.52 5.59 -4.23
C ASN A 40 2.62 6.47 -5.11
N THR A 41 3.23 7.19 -6.05
CA THR A 41 2.53 7.96 -7.09
C THR A 41 2.31 7.16 -8.37
N ASP A 42 3.05 6.07 -8.58
CA ASP A 42 2.88 5.20 -9.74
C ASP A 42 1.72 4.20 -9.51
N PRO A 43 0.67 4.23 -10.35
CA PRO A 43 -0.46 3.30 -10.24
C PRO A 43 -0.08 1.83 -10.43
N LYS A 44 0.98 1.52 -11.18
CA LYS A 44 1.43 0.15 -11.42
C LYS A 44 1.96 -0.47 -10.13
N ILE A 45 2.72 0.29 -9.33
CA ILE A 45 3.23 -0.16 -8.03
C ILE A 45 2.08 -0.51 -7.09
N ILE A 46 1.10 0.40 -6.98
CA ILE A 46 -0.10 0.17 -6.15
C ILE A 46 -0.89 -1.03 -6.64
N LYS A 47 -1.12 -1.15 -7.95
CA LYS A 47 -1.88 -2.25 -8.55
C LYS A 47 -1.23 -3.61 -8.28
N ILE A 48 0.07 -3.75 -8.55
CA ILE A 48 0.80 -5.02 -8.37
C ILE A 48 0.71 -5.46 -6.92
N PHE A 49 0.94 -4.54 -5.97
CA PHE A 49 0.91 -4.87 -4.56
C PHE A 49 -0.52 -5.18 -4.07
N ALA A 50 -1.53 -4.40 -4.50
CA ALA A 50 -2.94 -4.66 -4.18
C ALA A 50 -3.40 -6.04 -4.67
N ASP A 51 -3.07 -6.38 -5.92
CA ASP A 51 -3.37 -7.68 -6.51
C ASP A 51 -2.62 -8.81 -5.80
N TYR A 52 -1.40 -8.60 -5.32
CA TYR A 52 -0.68 -9.61 -4.54
C TYR A 52 -1.33 -9.84 -3.16
N LEU A 53 -1.69 -8.77 -2.45
CA LEU A 53 -2.39 -8.87 -1.16
C LEU A 53 -3.71 -9.66 -1.31
N ARG A 54 -4.50 -9.35 -2.33
CA ARG A 54 -5.81 -9.97 -2.56
C ARG A 54 -5.69 -11.39 -3.12
N ASP A 55 -4.92 -11.58 -4.18
CA ASP A 55 -4.99 -12.81 -4.97
C ASP A 55 -4.04 -13.90 -4.44
N ASP A 56 -2.89 -13.52 -3.89
CA ASP A 56 -1.85 -14.45 -3.46
C ASP A 56 -1.81 -14.61 -1.93
N LEU A 57 -1.87 -13.51 -1.19
CA LEU A 57 -1.95 -13.57 0.28
C LEU A 57 -3.37 -13.80 0.81
N LYS A 58 -4.39 -13.69 -0.05
CA LYS A 58 -5.81 -13.88 0.30
C LYS A 58 -6.28 -12.97 1.43
N VAL A 59 -5.75 -11.74 1.49
CA VAL A 59 -6.18 -10.76 2.49
C VAL A 59 -7.65 -10.41 2.26
N PRO A 60 -8.51 -10.52 3.29
CA PRO A 60 -9.92 -10.15 3.16
C PRO A 60 -10.09 -8.71 2.65
N PRO A 61 -10.97 -8.43 1.68
CA PRO A 61 -11.14 -7.09 1.11
C PRO A 61 -11.37 -5.99 2.17
N LYS A 62 -12.13 -6.32 3.23
CA LYS A 62 -12.39 -5.42 4.36
C LYS A 62 -11.15 -4.98 5.14
N LYS A 63 -10.04 -5.73 5.05
CA LYS A 63 -8.77 -5.39 5.70
C LYS A 63 -7.85 -4.52 4.81
N ILE A 64 -8.10 -4.46 3.51
CA ILE A 64 -7.31 -3.66 2.56
C ILE A 64 -7.88 -2.24 2.51
N LYS A 65 -7.15 -1.27 3.04
CA LYS A 65 -7.57 0.14 3.11
C LYS A 65 -6.73 0.99 2.17
N GLY A 66 -7.34 2.03 1.61
CA GLY A 66 -6.68 3.07 0.83
C GLY A 66 -6.55 4.37 1.64
N GLN A 67 -5.56 5.19 1.35
CA GLN A 67 -5.52 6.59 1.76
C GLN A 67 -4.88 7.42 0.65
N LEU A 68 -5.60 8.46 0.24
CA LEU A 68 -5.15 9.39 -0.79
C LEU A 68 -4.59 10.66 -0.14
N GLN A 69 -3.51 11.19 -0.70
CA GLN A 69 -3.01 12.52 -0.42
C GLN A 69 -2.97 13.35 -1.71
N ILE A 70 -3.62 14.50 -1.70
CA ILE A 70 -3.72 15.46 -2.81
C ILE A 70 -3.42 16.88 -2.33
N HIS A 71 -3.37 17.82 -3.26
CA HIS A 71 -3.19 19.25 -2.98
C HIS A 71 -4.50 20.03 -3.14
N LYS A 72 -4.56 21.22 -2.57
CA LYS A 72 -5.67 22.13 -2.73
C LYS A 72 -5.79 22.52 -4.21
N GLY A 73 -7.00 22.42 -4.76
CA GLY A 73 -7.28 22.65 -6.19
C GLY A 73 -7.39 21.36 -7.01
N ASP A 74 -6.88 20.24 -6.52
CA ASP A 74 -7.02 18.94 -7.19
C ASP A 74 -8.48 18.48 -7.21
N ASN A 75 -8.91 17.83 -8.31
CA ASN A 75 -10.24 17.22 -8.39
C ASN A 75 -10.32 15.94 -7.55
N LYS A 76 -10.54 16.12 -6.24
CA LYS A 76 -10.63 15.04 -5.25
C LYS A 76 -11.49 13.87 -5.70
N LYS A 77 -12.69 14.12 -6.23
CA LYS A 77 -13.65 13.05 -6.59
C LYS A 77 -13.11 12.18 -7.71
N GLU A 78 -12.53 12.79 -8.75
CA GLU A 78 -11.96 12.06 -9.89
C GLU A 78 -10.73 11.25 -9.48
N ILE A 79 -9.86 11.84 -8.66
CA ILE A 79 -8.63 11.17 -8.20
C ILE A 79 -8.95 10.02 -7.25
N GLU A 80 -9.91 10.18 -6.34
CA GLU A 80 -10.40 9.08 -5.51
C GLU A 80 -10.94 7.94 -6.38
N LYS A 81 -11.82 8.24 -7.36
CA LYS A 81 -12.35 7.24 -8.29
C LYS A 81 -11.23 6.51 -9.04
N TYR A 82 -10.23 7.25 -9.52
CA TYR A 82 -9.07 6.68 -10.20
C TYR A 82 -8.34 5.66 -9.31
N TRP A 83 -7.97 6.03 -8.09
CA TRP A 83 -7.22 5.13 -7.22
C TRP A 83 -8.04 3.96 -6.67
N LEU A 84 -9.33 4.15 -6.41
CA LEU A 84 -10.25 3.07 -6.05
C LEU A 84 -10.28 2.00 -7.15
N ASN A 85 -10.32 2.42 -8.42
CA ASN A 85 -10.27 1.52 -9.57
C ASN A 85 -8.91 0.80 -9.68
N ILE A 86 -7.80 1.52 -9.49
CA ILE A 86 -6.44 0.93 -9.54
C ILE A 86 -6.24 -0.12 -8.44
N ALA A 87 -6.59 0.20 -7.18
CA ALA A 87 -6.45 -0.72 -6.05
C ALA A 87 -7.56 -1.79 -6.00
N LYS A 88 -8.65 -1.59 -6.76
CA LYS A 88 -9.87 -2.40 -6.73
C LYS A 88 -10.39 -2.57 -5.31
N ILE A 89 -10.53 -1.46 -4.59
CA ILE A 89 -11.17 -1.41 -3.27
C ILE A 89 -12.43 -0.57 -3.36
N PRO A 90 -13.47 -0.87 -2.56
CA PRO A 90 -14.68 -0.07 -2.54
C PRO A 90 -14.46 1.21 -1.71
N LYS A 91 -15.34 2.20 -1.88
CA LYS A 91 -15.17 3.54 -1.29
C LYS A 91 -15.12 3.52 0.24
N GLU A 92 -15.78 2.57 0.89
CA GLU A 92 -15.83 2.36 2.34
C GLU A 92 -14.47 1.92 2.91
N GLN A 93 -13.58 1.47 2.03
CA GLN A 93 -12.20 1.13 2.38
C GLN A 93 -11.23 2.30 2.19
N LEU A 94 -11.68 3.44 1.67
CA LEU A 94 -10.88 4.65 1.53
C LEU A 94 -10.96 5.48 2.82
N ASN A 95 -9.83 5.61 3.50
CA ASN A 95 -9.69 6.53 4.63
C ASN A 95 -9.80 7.98 4.15
N LYS A 96 -10.09 8.89 5.08
CA LYS A 96 -10.16 10.34 4.81
C LYS A 96 -8.95 10.80 3.99
N THR A 97 -9.23 11.31 2.80
CA THR A 97 -8.24 11.93 1.91
C THR A 97 -7.59 13.13 2.58
N ILE A 98 -6.27 13.15 2.56
CA ILE A 98 -5.43 14.21 3.11
C ILE A 98 -5.27 15.28 2.03
N VAL A 99 -5.64 16.53 2.34
CA VAL A 99 -5.49 17.67 1.42
C VAL A 99 -4.38 18.57 1.97
N ARG A 100 -3.32 18.78 1.19
CA ARG A 100 -2.22 19.69 1.51
C ARG A 100 -2.39 21.03 0.78
N GLN A 101 -1.89 22.13 1.35
CA GLN A 101 -2.10 23.47 0.78
C GLN A 101 -1.29 23.72 -0.50
N ILE A 102 -0.03 23.26 -0.57
CA ILE A 102 0.89 23.57 -1.67
C ILE A 102 1.18 22.29 -2.45
N GLY A 103 0.89 22.32 -3.76
CA GLY A 103 1.33 21.31 -4.72
C GLY A 103 2.68 21.68 -5.31
N ASN A 104 3.71 20.87 -5.07
CA ASN A 104 5.08 21.21 -5.46
C ASN A 104 5.40 20.96 -6.95
N LYS A 105 4.47 20.48 -7.78
CA LYS A 105 4.75 20.12 -9.18
C LYS A 105 3.54 20.35 -10.10
N PRO A 106 3.64 21.28 -11.07
CA PRO A 106 2.69 21.35 -12.19
C PRO A 106 2.63 19.99 -12.90
N GLY A 107 1.42 19.49 -13.20
CA GLY A 107 1.23 18.29 -14.03
C GLY A 107 1.21 16.93 -13.32
N LYS A 108 1.38 16.85 -11.99
CA LYS A 108 1.15 15.61 -11.21
C LYS A 108 -0.19 15.65 -10.47
N ASN A 109 -1.27 15.46 -11.22
CA ASN A 109 -2.63 15.72 -10.74
C ASN A 109 -3.34 14.49 -10.12
N LEU A 110 -2.62 13.39 -9.91
CA LEU A 110 -3.21 12.17 -9.32
C LEU A 110 -2.88 11.98 -7.84
N GLY A 111 -2.07 12.86 -7.24
CA GLY A 111 -1.67 12.72 -5.84
C GLY A 111 -0.82 11.48 -5.54
N THR A 112 -0.70 11.15 -4.26
CA THR A 112 0.02 9.96 -3.76
C THR A 112 -0.98 9.03 -3.08
N PHE A 113 -0.92 7.74 -3.40
CA PHE A 113 -1.83 6.76 -2.83
C PHE A 113 -1.09 5.77 -1.94
N LYS A 114 -1.69 5.50 -0.79
CA LYS A 114 -1.26 4.48 0.15
C LYS A 114 -2.26 3.34 0.13
N ILE A 115 -1.77 2.12 -0.06
CA ILE A 115 -2.49 0.90 0.29
C ILE A 115 -1.97 0.35 1.61
N ARG A 116 -2.89 -0.14 2.45
CA ARG A 116 -2.61 -0.49 3.85
C ARG A 116 -3.42 -1.71 4.27
N VAL A 117 -2.79 -2.59 5.05
CA VAL A 117 -3.44 -3.67 5.78
C VAL A 117 -3.00 -3.62 7.24
N TYR A 118 -3.97 -3.63 8.15
CA TYR A 118 -3.70 -3.78 9.57
C TYR A 118 -3.70 -5.26 9.96
N GLY A 119 -2.71 -5.65 10.76
CA GLY A 119 -2.59 -6.99 11.34
C GLY A 119 -1.15 -7.48 11.32
N SER A 120 -0.64 -7.82 12.51
CA SER A 120 0.71 -8.37 12.68
C SER A 120 0.94 -9.64 11.89
N GLU A 121 -0.09 -10.49 11.76
CA GLU A 121 -0.02 -11.76 11.03
C GLU A 121 0.40 -11.58 9.56
N ILE A 122 -0.18 -10.61 8.84
CA ILE A 122 0.14 -10.39 7.42
C ILE A 122 1.55 -9.79 7.28
N PHE A 123 1.93 -8.91 8.21
CA PHE A 123 3.28 -8.34 8.26
C PHE A 123 4.35 -9.41 8.51
N ASP A 124 4.11 -10.28 9.49
CA ASP A 124 5.03 -11.34 9.86
C ASP A 124 5.15 -12.36 8.71
N ARG A 125 4.02 -12.70 8.05
CA ARG A 125 4.03 -13.53 6.84
C ARG A 125 4.82 -12.90 5.70
N LEU A 126 4.66 -11.61 5.41
CA LEU A 126 5.44 -10.91 4.38
C LEU A 126 6.94 -10.91 4.71
N SER A 127 7.29 -10.64 5.97
CA SER A 127 8.67 -10.68 6.46
C SER A 127 9.31 -12.05 6.23
N SER A 128 8.66 -13.14 6.67
CA SER A 128 9.16 -14.49 6.46
C SER A 128 9.25 -14.87 4.98
N LEU A 129 8.31 -14.43 4.15
CA LEU A 129 8.36 -14.67 2.71
C LEU A 129 9.55 -13.94 2.05
N LEU A 130 9.86 -12.71 2.49
CA LEU A 130 11.02 -11.95 2.02
C LEU A 130 12.33 -12.61 2.45
N GLU A 131 12.48 -12.91 3.74
CA GLU A 131 13.67 -13.58 4.28
C GLU A 131 13.97 -14.90 3.55
N ASN A 132 12.93 -15.67 3.23
CA ASN A 132 13.10 -16.91 2.47
C ASN A 132 13.55 -16.67 1.01
N GLU A 133 13.11 -15.61 0.35
CA GLU A 133 13.59 -15.28 -1.02
C GLU A 133 15.04 -14.83 -0.99
N LEU A 134 15.44 -14.08 0.04
CA LEU A 134 16.82 -13.57 0.19
C LEU A 134 17.84 -14.65 0.49
N LYS A 135 17.44 -15.86 0.94
CA LYS A 135 18.37 -17.00 1.14
C LYS A 135 18.99 -17.52 -0.15
N TYR A 136 18.43 -17.16 -1.31
CA TYR A 136 18.83 -17.66 -2.62
C TYR A 136 19.55 -16.60 -3.48
N VAL A 137 19.91 -15.47 -2.89
CA VAL A 137 20.63 -14.35 -3.52
C VAL A 137 21.91 -14.11 -2.74
#